data_AF-A0A537QN41-F1
#
_entry.id   AF-A0A537QN41-F1
#
_cell.length_a   1.000
_cell.length_b   1.000
_cell.length_c   1.000
_cell.angle_alpha   90.00
_cell.angle_beta   90.00
_cell.angle_gamma   90.00
#
_symmetry.space_group_name_H-M   'P 1'
#
loop_
_entity.id
_entity.type
_entity.pdbx_description
1 polymer ?
#
loop_
_entity_poly.entity_id
_entity_poly.type
_entity_poly.pdbx_seq_one_letter_code
_entity_poly.pdbx_strand_id
1 'polypeptide(L)'
;MLLLSSCAAAAKSAEDAASDPATQLSVNLVGVGNKTCSDWLSSPSRKLEGAVWIYGFWSGLNYVAAASEQKQHRASSADIIEAVEKVCRRGPSQILASAAWSAYLGREPAPH
;
A
#
# COMPACT_ATOMS: atom_id res chain seq x y z
N MET A 1 66.66 9.89 -0.01
CA MET A 1 65.90 9.50 1.20
C MET A 1 64.55 10.18 1.15
N LEU A 2 63.48 9.40 1.47
CA LEU A 2 62.07 9.77 1.63
C LEU A 2 61.27 10.02 0.33
N LEU A 3 60.09 9.46 0.06
CA LEU A 3 59.36 8.22 0.37
C LEU A 3 58.12 8.32 -0.56
N LEU A 4 57.81 7.29 -1.36
CA LEU A 4 56.60 7.28 -2.19
C LEU A 4 55.35 7.24 -1.28
N SER A 5 54.38 8.12 -1.51
CA SER A 5 53.05 7.99 -0.93
C SER A 5 52.00 8.16 -2.03
N SER A 6 51.58 7.03 -2.59
CA SER A 6 50.46 6.94 -3.51
C SER A 6 49.16 6.99 -2.71
N CYS A 7 48.43 8.11 -2.79
CA CYS A 7 47.04 8.13 -2.35
C CYS A 7 46.18 7.45 -3.43
N ALA A 8 45.91 6.17 -3.25
CA ALA A 8 44.81 5.50 -3.93
C ALA A 8 43.49 6.04 -3.35
N ALA A 9 42.87 7.01 -4.03
CA ALA A 9 41.48 7.34 -3.77
C ALA A 9 40.65 6.14 -4.23
N ALA A 10 40.11 5.38 -3.28
CA ALA A 10 39.16 4.32 -3.56
C ALA A 10 37.91 4.93 -4.21
N ALA A 11 37.82 4.80 -5.53
CA ALA A 11 36.57 5.01 -6.24
C ALA A 11 35.56 3.99 -5.69
N LYS A 12 34.57 4.46 -4.92
CA LYS A 12 33.38 3.66 -4.64
C LYS A 12 32.58 3.63 -5.94
N SER A 13 32.74 2.54 -6.70
CA SER A 13 31.96 2.27 -7.90
C SER A 13 30.47 2.34 -7.59
N ALA A 14 29.77 3.07 -8.46
CA ALA A 14 28.32 3.06 -8.56
C ALA A 14 27.88 1.77 -9.25
N GLU A 15 27.87 0.67 -8.51
CA GLU A 15 27.30 -0.60 -8.93
C GLU A 15 26.66 -1.22 -7.69
N ASP A 16 25.35 -1.02 -7.59
CA ASP A 16 24.36 -1.86 -6.90
C ASP A 16 23.12 -1.02 -6.57
N ALA A 17 22.39 -0.65 -7.62
CA ALA A 17 20.97 -0.34 -7.50
C ALA A 17 20.16 -1.45 -8.19
N ALA A 18 20.59 -2.70 -8.01
CA ALA A 18 19.65 -3.81 -8.07
C ALA A 18 18.71 -3.63 -6.87
N SER A 19 17.42 -3.44 -7.15
CA SER A 19 16.40 -3.21 -6.13
C SER A 19 16.50 -4.24 -5.01
N ASP A 20 16.78 -3.79 -3.78
CA ASP A 20 16.82 -4.66 -2.62
C ASP A 20 15.42 -5.32 -2.43
N PRO A 21 15.30 -6.66 -2.43
CA PRO A 21 14.05 -7.34 -2.10
C PRO A 21 13.63 -7.14 -0.62
N ALA A 22 14.45 -6.48 0.21
CA ALA A 22 14.05 -5.95 1.51
C ALA A 22 13.19 -4.69 1.32
N THR A 23 11.87 -4.79 1.26
CA THR A 23 11.07 -5.19 2.42
C THR A 23 9.72 -5.67 1.89
N GLN A 24 9.53 -6.99 1.71
CA GLN A 24 8.16 -7.50 1.64
C GLN A 24 7.48 -7.21 2.97
N LEU A 25 6.57 -6.25 2.98
CA LEU A 25 5.80 -5.87 4.16
C LEU A 25 4.98 -7.10 4.60
N SER A 26 5.45 -7.82 5.61
CA SER A 26 4.73 -8.96 6.19
C SER A 26 3.69 -8.42 7.17
N VAL A 27 2.42 -8.48 6.78
CA VAL A 27 1.30 -7.99 7.58
C VAL A 27 0.49 -9.19 8.06
N ASN A 28 0.28 -9.29 9.37
CA ASN A 28 -0.64 -10.27 9.93
C ASN A 28 -2.09 -9.82 9.67
N LEU A 29 -2.72 -10.38 8.64
CA LEU A 29 -4.09 -10.05 8.26
C LEU A 29 -5.09 -11.02 8.86
N VAL A 30 -6.15 -10.47 9.47
CA VAL A 30 -7.27 -11.22 10.03
C VAL A 30 -8.59 -10.78 9.41
N GLY A 31 -9.58 -11.69 9.41
CA GLY A 31 -10.92 -11.42 8.89
C GLY A 31 -10.98 -11.27 7.36
N VAL A 32 -11.97 -10.52 6.87
CA VAL A 32 -12.26 -10.36 5.43
C VAL A 32 -11.12 -9.69 4.64
N GLY A 33 -10.30 -8.86 5.30
CA GLY A 33 -9.10 -8.28 4.69
C GLY A 33 -8.08 -9.31 4.17
N ASN A 34 -8.09 -10.54 4.71
CA ASN A 34 -7.25 -11.65 4.28
C ASN A 34 -7.90 -12.55 3.21
N LYS A 35 -9.09 -12.18 2.71
CA LYS A 35 -9.74 -12.88 1.60
C LYS A 35 -9.27 -12.29 0.27
N THR A 36 -9.48 -13.04 -0.82
CA THR A 36 -9.14 -12.57 -2.16
C THR A 36 -10.19 -11.58 -2.67
N CYS A 37 -9.79 -10.73 -3.61
CA CYS A 37 -10.69 -9.87 -4.35
C CYS A 37 -11.85 -10.63 -5.02
N SER A 38 -11.59 -11.82 -5.56
CA SER A 38 -12.62 -12.69 -6.12
C SER A 38 -13.65 -13.13 -5.08
N ASP A 39 -13.22 -13.46 -3.86
CA ASP A 39 -14.11 -13.83 -2.76
C ASP A 39 -15.01 -12.64 -2.39
N TRP A 40 -14.42 -11.46 -2.17
CA TRP A 40 -15.17 -10.24 -1.86
C TRP A 40 -16.25 -9.93 -2.91
N LEU A 41 -15.92 -10.06 -4.19
CA LEU A 41 -16.83 -9.74 -5.30
C LEU A 41 -17.85 -10.85 -5.61
N SER A 42 -17.77 -12.01 -4.97
CA SER A 42 -18.54 -13.20 -5.38
C SER A 42 -20.02 -13.20 -4.99
N SER A 43 -20.44 -12.38 -4.03
CA SER A 43 -21.85 -12.26 -3.64
C SER A 43 -22.19 -10.89 -3.05
N PRO A 44 -23.47 -10.47 -3.03
CA PRO A 44 -23.88 -9.25 -2.35
C PRO A 44 -23.52 -9.22 -0.85
N SER A 45 -23.62 -10.36 -0.15
CA SER A 45 -23.30 -10.44 1.27
C SER A 45 -21.81 -10.24 1.53
N ARG A 46 -20.94 -10.88 0.74
CA ARG A 46 -19.49 -10.69 0.83
C ARG A 46 -19.09 -9.28 0.43
N LYS A 47 -19.72 -8.72 -0.61
CA LYS A 47 -19.52 -7.31 -1.00
C LYS A 47 -19.79 -6.36 0.16
N LEU A 48 -20.91 -6.54 0.85
CA LEU A 48 -21.29 -5.72 2.00
C LEU A 48 -20.30 -5.87 3.16
N GLU A 49 -19.96 -7.10 3.54
CA GLU A 49 -18.97 -7.37 4.60
C GLU A 49 -17.62 -6.71 4.29
N GLY A 50 -17.11 -6.91 3.07
CA GLY A 50 -15.86 -6.30 2.63
C GLY A 50 -15.93 -4.78 2.58
N ALA A 51 -17.07 -4.19 2.18
CA ALA A 51 -17.24 -2.74 2.17
C ALA A 51 -17.14 -2.14 3.58
N VAL A 52 -17.81 -2.73 4.57
CA VAL A 52 -17.70 -2.31 5.98
C VAL A 52 -16.26 -2.39 6.47
N TRP A 53 -15.56 -3.47 6.15
CA TRP A 53 -14.15 -3.63 6.51
C TRP A 53 -13.24 -2.59 5.82
N ILE A 54 -13.45 -2.32 4.51
CA ILE A 54 -12.69 -1.31 3.76
C ILE A 54 -12.85 0.08 4.38
N TYR A 55 -14.08 0.44 4.80
CA TYR A 55 -14.31 1.72 5.49
C TYR A 55 -13.51 1.83 6.78
N GLY A 56 -13.49 0.77 7.59
CA GLY A 56 -12.69 0.71 8.81
C GLY A 56 -11.19 0.80 8.53
N PHE A 57 -10.71 0.05 7.54
CA PHE A 57 -9.31 0.05 7.13
C PHE A 57 -8.84 1.44 6.66
N TRP A 58 -9.59 2.10 5.77
CA TRP A 58 -9.27 3.45 5.30
C TRP A 58 -9.37 4.49 6.41
N SER A 59 -10.34 4.37 7.32
CA SER A 59 -10.43 5.26 8.48
C SER A 59 -9.21 5.12 9.38
N GLY A 60 -8.72 3.90 9.62
CA GLY A 60 -7.49 3.64 10.36
C GLY A 60 -6.26 4.26 9.69
N LEU A 61 -6.13 4.12 8.36
CA LEU A 61 -5.04 4.75 7.60
C LEU A 61 -5.10 6.28 7.68
N ASN A 62 -6.29 6.87 7.56
CA ASN A 62 -6.49 8.31 7.72
C ASN A 62 -6.13 8.79 9.13
N TYR A 63 -6.45 8.01 10.16
CA TYR A 63 -6.06 8.31 11.54
C TYR A 63 -4.53 8.32 11.69
N VAL A 64 -3.85 7.29 11.17
CA VAL A 64 -2.38 7.22 11.19
C VAL A 64 -1.77 8.38 10.40
N ALA A 65 -2.32 8.73 9.23
CA ALA A 65 -1.87 9.86 8.44
C ALA A 65 -1.98 11.17 9.23
N ALA A 66 -3.16 11.44 9.82
CA ALA A 66 -3.38 12.63 10.64
C ALA A 66 -2.46 12.69 11.86
N ALA A 67 -2.27 11.56 12.57
CA ALA A 67 -1.36 11.46 13.71
C ALA A 67 0.12 11.63 13.33
N SER A 68 0.46 11.38 12.06
CA SER A 68 1.81 11.53 11.51
C SER A 68 1.99 12.84 10.72
N GLU A 69 1.06 13.80 10.88
CA GLU A 69 1.06 15.09 10.16
C GLU A 69 1.05 14.96 8.62
N GLN A 70 0.59 13.81 8.11
CA GLN A 70 0.39 13.56 6.69
C GLN A 70 -1.03 13.92 6.28
N LYS A 71 -1.21 14.24 4.99
CA LYS A 71 -2.54 14.48 4.43
C LYS A 71 -3.36 13.19 4.43
N GLN A 72 -4.57 13.26 5.00
CA GLN A 72 -5.55 12.18 4.94
C GLN A 72 -6.37 12.22 3.65
N HIS A 73 -6.96 11.08 3.25
CA HIS A 73 -7.96 11.05 2.21
C HIS A 73 -9.33 11.50 2.72
N ARG A 74 -10.00 12.36 1.95
CA ARG A 74 -11.39 12.79 2.18
C ARG A 74 -12.35 12.23 1.12
N ALA A 75 -12.11 10.99 0.69
CA ALA A 75 -12.97 10.32 -0.28
C ALA A 75 -14.34 9.95 0.35
N SER A 76 -15.41 10.04 -0.45
CA SER A 76 -16.73 9.55 -0.03
C SER A 76 -16.74 8.03 0.11
N SER A 77 -17.66 7.45 0.88
CA SER A 77 -17.75 5.98 0.99
C SER A 77 -17.91 5.29 -0.39
N ALA A 78 -18.71 5.86 -1.28
CA ALA A 78 -18.92 5.33 -2.63
C ALA A 78 -17.63 5.35 -3.45
N ASP A 79 -16.90 6.46 -3.40
CA ASP A 79 -15.59 6.63 -4.00
C ASP A 79 -14.58 5.57 -3.54
N ILE A 80 -14.51 5.35 -2.23
CA ILE A 80 -13.61 4.37 -1.64
C ILE A 80 -13.88 2.99 -2.23
N ILE A 81 -15.13 2.54 -2.21
CA ILE A 81 -15.51 1.22 -2.74
C ILE A 81 -15.23 1.11 -4.24
N GLU A 82 -15.56 2.13 -5.02
CA GLU A 82 -15.29 2.12 -6.47
C GLU A 82 -13.79 1.96 -6.76
N ALA A 83 -12.93 2.64 -5.99
CA ALA A 83 -11.48 2.54 -6.15
C ALA A 83 -10.98 1.11 -5.88
N VAL A 84 -11.43 0.50 -4.78
CA VAL A 84 -11.03 -0.88 -4.43
C VAL A 84 -11.61 -1.89 -5.42
N GLU A 85 -12.87 -1.74 -5.85
CA GLU A 85 -13.47 -2.61 -6.87
C GLU A 85 -12.66 -2.56 -8.17
N LYS A 86 -12.23 -1.37 -8.61
CA LYS A 86 -11.42 -1.21 -9.83
C LYS A 86 -10.09 -1.96 -9.73
N VAL A 87 -9.42 -1.91 -8.58
CA VAL A 87 -8.19 -2.68 -8.35
C VAL A 87 -8.49 -4.18 -8.34
N CYS A 88 -9.52 -4.59 -7.61
CA CYS A 88 -9.88 -6.01 -7.46
C CYS A 88 -10.32 -6.67 -8.77
N ARG A 89 -11.03 -5.96 -9.65
CA ARG A 89 -11.40 -6.48 -10.98
C ARG A 89 -10.19 -6.75 -11.88
N ARG A 90 -9.10 -5.99 -11.70
CA ARG A 90 -7.84 -6.20 -12.43
C ARG A 90 -6.99 -7.32 -11.83
N GLY A 91 -7.16 -7.60 -10.54
CA GLY A 91 -6.39 -8.61 -9.80
C GLY A 91 -7.27 -9.47 -8.91
N PRO A 92 -8.06 -10.41 -9.45
CA PRO A 92 -9.02 -11.19 -8.68
C PRO A 92 -8.38 -12.09 -7.61
N SER A 93 -7.14 -12.53 -7.80
CA SER A 93 -6.39 -13.33 -6.82
C SER A 93 -5.70 -12.51 -5.74
N GLN A 94 -5.66 -11.18 -5.85
CA GLN A 94 -5.02 -10.33 -4.85
C GLN A 94 -5.80 -10.37 -3.53
N ILE A 95 -5.08 -10.25 -2.43
CA ILE A 95 -5.67 -10.12 -1.08
C ILE A 95 -6.34 -8.74 -0.96
N LEU A 96 -7.55 -8.71 -0.38
CA LEU A 96 -8.39 -7.51 -0.29
C LEU A 96 -7.68 -6.34 0.39
N ALA A 97 -6.94 -6.58 1.48
CA ALA A 97 -6.18 -5.55 2.16
C ALA A 97 -5.10 -4.91 1.26
N SER A 98 -4.42 -5.71 0.44
CA SER A 98 -3.42 -5.22 -0.51
C SER A 98 -4.06 -4.38 -1.62
N ALA A 99 -5.21 -4.82 -2.12
CA ALA A 99 -5.98 -4.05 -3.09
C ALA A 99 -6.50 -2.72 -2.50
N ALA A 100 -7.00 -2.75 -1.27
CA ALA A 100 -7.48 -1.57 -0.55
C ALA A 100 -6.35 -0.57 -0.26
N TRP A 101 -5.16 -1.06 0.11
CA TRP A 101 -3.95 -0.25 0.27
C TRP A 101 -3.50 0.37 -1.05
N SER A 102 -3.45 -0.40 -2.13
CA SER A 102 -3.09 0.10 -3.47
C SER A 102 -4.07 1.18 -3.93
N ALA A 103 -5.37 0.99 -3.66
CA ALA A 103 -6.40 1.99 -3.95
C ALA A 103 -6.25 3.26 -3.10
N TYR A 104 -5.85 3.13 -1.83
CA TYR A 104 -5.56 4.26 -0.94
C TYR A 104 -4.39 5.10 -1.49
N LEU A 105 -3.26 4.46 -1.79
CA LEU A 105 -2.08 5.12 -2.36
C LEU A 105 -2.33 5.74 -3.74
N GLY A 106 -3.19 5.13 -4.55
CA GLY A 106 -3.50 5.60 -5.90
C GLY A 106 -4.49 6.78 -5.94
N ARG A 107 -5.10 7.14 -4.82
CA ARG A 107 -5.84 8.40 -4.71
C ARG A 107 -4.88 9.48 -4.22
N GLU A 108 -5.04 10.70 -4.70
CA GLU A 108 -4.35 11.87 -4.15
C GLU A 108 -5.16 12.44 -2.97
N PRO A 109 -4.53 12.85 -1.87
CA PRO A 109 -5.24 13.54 -0.78
C PRO A 109 -5.84 14.86 -1.28
N ALA A 110 -7.06 15.19 -0.86
CA ALA A 110 -7.73 16.43 -1.28
C ALA A 110 -6.95 17.68 -0.80
N PRO A 111 -6.90 18.76 -1.60
CA PRO A 111 -6.33 20.04 -1.15
C PRO A 111 -7.18 20.68 -0.04
N HIS A 112 -6.54 21.49 0.80
CA HIS A 112 -7.14 22.19 1.94
C HIS A 112 -8.06 23.33 1.52
#